data_AF-A0A800MT09-F1
#
_entry.id   AF-A0A800MT09-F1
#
_cell.length_a   1.000
_cell.length_b   1.000
_cell.length_c   1.000
_cell.angle_alpha   90.00
_cell.angle_beta   90.00
_cell.angle_gamma   90.00
#
_symmetry.space_group_name_H-M   'P 1'
#
loop_
_entity.id
_entity.type
_entity.pdbx_description
1 polymer ?
#
loop_
_entity_poly.entity_id
_entity_poly.type
_entity_poly.pdbx_seq_one_letter_code
_entity_poly.pdbx_strand_id
1 'polypeptide(L)'
;MYILQERLCSCSKIKILVPARKGYDVRKIQITLGEGQNLILNVQLGSIIPLPPPSLLSAESISVLKVFDWVIVSDNIEEKILIPEECRSIVQVALLNGGVEVKCKTEESPGNGLTLLDARNGMPGTVKFRGIIPLQIQLLRMDDHSELCSFEATVYFVKTIALCLPEGLNSSNIRCSLLNHHCRTHTGIITDRQISIQALACVEIEVVAPVIMEVMGKFCFPRESGIAPIQNNRG
;
A
#
# COMPACT_ATOMS: atom_id res chain seq x y z
N MET A 1 -30.29 -8.85 53.07
CA MET A 1 -31.48 -8.21 53.68
C MET A 1 -30.99 -7.49 54.93
N TYR A 2 -30.79 -6.18 54.87
CA TYR A 2 -30.43 -5.37 56.03
C TYR A 2 -31.70 -4.67 56.49
N ILE A 3 -32.25 -5.07 57.63
CA ILE A 3 -33.38 -4.38 58.27
C ILE A 3 -32.77 -3.34 59.20
N LEU A 4 -32.77 -2.07 58.78
CA LEU A 4 -32.53 -0.94 59.68
C LEU A 4 -33.83 -0.67 60.41
N GLN A 5 -33.90 -1.05 61.68
CA GLN A 5 -35.06 -0.81 62.53
C GLN A 5 -34.73 0.30 63.53
N GLU A 6 -34.88 1.56 63.10
CA GLU A 6 -34.88 2.71 64.01
C GLU A 6 -36.32 3.11 64.34
N ARG A 7 -36.63 3.28 65.63
CA ARG A 7 -37.89 3.85 66.10
C ARG A 7 -37.80 5.37 65.99
N LEU A 8 -38.58 5.95 65.10
CA LEU A 8 -38.59 7.41 64.87
C LEU A 8 -39.90 8.01 65.40
N CYS A 9 -39.79 9.16 66.08
CA CYS A 9 -40.92 9.90 66.66
C CYS A 9 -41.60 10.82 65.63
N SER A 10 -42.81 11.28 65.97
CA SER A 10 -43.65 12.17 65.16
C SER A 10 -42.89 13.39 64.62
N CYS A 11 -43.11 13.74 63.35
CA CYS A 11 -42.46 14.81 62.57
C CYS A 11 -40.99 14.60 62.10
N SER A 12 -40.49 13.37 62.09
CA SER A 12 -39.12 13.08 61.60
C SER A 12 -39.03 13.06 60.06
N LYS A 13 -38.04 13.75 59.47
CA LYS A 13 -37.69 13.64 58.04
C LYS A 13 -36.52 12.67 57.86
N ILE A 14 -36.76 11.56 57.17
CA ILE A 14 -35.72 10.55 56.90
C ILE A 14 -35.15 10.79 55.49
N LYS A 15 -33.82 10.85 55.38
CA LYS A 15 -33.11 10.85 54.09
C LYS A 15 -32.34 9.55 53.95
N ILE A 16 -32.72 8.72 52.98
CA ILE A 16 -31.99 7.49 52.63
C ILE A 16 -31.08 7.81 51.45
N LEU A 17 -29.78 7.64 51.64
CA LEU A 17 -28.77 7.73 50.59
C LEU A 17 -28.39 6.31 50.18
N VAL A 18 -28.74 5.91 48.97
CA VAL A 18 -28.31 4.64 48.39
C VAL A 18 -27.07 4.93 47.53
N PRO A 19 -25.87 4.46 47.91
CA PRO A 19 -24.67 4.71 47.14
C PRO A 19 -24.73 3.96 45.81
N ALA A 20 -24.69 4.70 44.70
CA ALA A 20 -24.50 4.12 43.37
C ALA A 20 -22.99 4.04 43.06
N ARG A 21 -22.54 3.01 42.32
CA ARG A 21 -21.16 2.97 41.80
C ARG A 21 -20.89 4.19 40.92
N LYS A 22 -19.63 4.60 40.81
CA LYS A 22 -19.16 5.68 39.91
C LYS A 22 -19.79 5.51 38.51
N GLY A 23 -20.53 6.51 38.05
CA GLY A 23 -21.19 6.52 36.73
C GLY A 23 -22.71 6.35 36.73
N TYR A 24 -23.36 6.20 37.89
CA TYR A 24 -24.82 6.09 37.99
C TYR A 24 -25.41 7.27 38.78
N ASP A 25 -26.55 7.79 38.32
CA ASP A 25 -27.22 8.93 38.97
C ASP A 25 -27.77 8.57 40.36
N VAL A 26 -27.38 9.37 41.35
CA VAL A 26 -27.91 9.23 42.71
C VAL A 26 -29.34 9.78 42.75
N ARG A 27 -30.32 8.89 42.93
CA ARG A 27 -31.72 9.30 43.11
C ARG A 27 -32.00 9.59 44.59
N LYS A 28 -32.46 10.81 44.88
CA LYS A 28 -32.92 11.21 46.22
C LYS A 28 -34.43 11.01 46.31
N ILE A 29 -34.87 10.24 47.30
CA ILE A 29 -36.29 10.04 47.61
C ILE A 29 -36.53 10.66 48.98
N GLN A 30 -37.50 11.58 49.06
CA GLN A 30 -37.91 12.23 50.30
C GLN A 30 -39.28 11.72 50.72
N ILE A 31 -39.37 11.21 51.95
CA ILE A 31 -40.60 10.67 52.52
C ILE A 31 -40.95 11.50 53.75
N THR A 32 -42.22 11.87 53.88
CA THR A 32 -42.74 12.59 55.05
C THR A 32 -43.82 11.74 55.69
N LEU A 33 -43.66 11.43 56.98
CA LEU A 33 -44.62 10.62 57.74
C LEU A 33 -45.44 11.53 58.66
N GLY A 34 -46.75 11.27 58.75
CA GLY A 34 -47.62 11.87 59.76
C GLY A 34 -47.50 11.17 61.11
N GLU A 35 -48.07 11.77 62.16
CA GLU A 35 -48.09 11.18 63.50
C GLU A 35 -48.79 9.82 63.52
N GLY A 36 -48.12 8.80 64.07
CA GLY A 36 -48.65 7.43 64.16
C GLY A 36 -48.58 6.58 62.88
N GLN A 37 -48.03 7.10 61.77
CA GLN A 37 -47.90 6.34 60.53
C GLN A 37 -46.63 5.48 60.49
N ASN A 38 -46.81 4.20 60.16
CA ASN A 38 -45.71 3.27 59.87
C ASN A 38 -45.62 3.04 58.36
N LEU A 39 -44.41 3.17 57.80
CA LEU A 39 -44.14 2.88 56.38
C LEU A 39 -42.99 1.88 56.26
N ILE A 40 -43.23 0.81 55.50
CA ILE A 40 -42.22 -0.19 55.16
C ILE A 40 -41.74 0.07 53.74
N LEU A 41 -40.43 0.25 53.58
CA LEU A 41 -39.79 0.50 52.28
C LEU A 41 -39.17 -0.80 51.76
N ASN A 42 -39.81 -1.39 50.74
CA ASN A 42 -39.26 -2.52 50.01
C ASN A 42 -38.37 -2.00 48.89
N VAL A 43 -37.06 -1.93 49.14
CA VAL A 43 -36.07 -1.49 48.14
C VAL A 43 -35.58 -2.71 47.37
N GLN A 44 -35.92 -2.79 46.08
CA GLN A 44 -35.30 -3.72 45.14
C GLN A 44 -34.17 -2.99 44.41
N LEU A 45 -32.94 -3.48 44.57
CA LEU A 45 -31.83 -3.09 43.71
C LEU A 45 -32.08 -3.72 42.34
N GLY A 46 -32.07 -2.90 41.29
CA GLY A 46 -32.11 -3.41 39.92
C GLY A 46 -30.98 -4.40 39.68
N SER A 47 -31.20 -5.39 38.82
CA SER A 47 -30.16 -6.33 38.41
C SER A 47 -28.93 -5.56 37.92
N ILE A 48 -27.76 -6.00 38.37
CA ILE A 48 -26.48 -5.54 37.84
C ILE A 48 -26.58 -5.78 36.33
N ILE A 49 -26.56 -4.71 35.51
CA ILE A 49 -26.34 -4.88 34.08
C ILE A 49 -25.00 -5.59 34.00
N PRO A 50 -24.92 -6.84 33.49
CA PRO A 50 -23.64 -7.51 33.35
C PRO A 50 -22.74 -6.56 32.57
N LEU A 51 -21.56 -6.26 33.11
CA LEU A 51 -20.54 -5.63 32.29
C LEU A 51 -20.46 -6.46 31.00
N PRO A 52 -20.45 -5.84 29.81
CA PRO A 52 -20.20 -6.60 28.60
C PRO A 52 -18.99 -7.51 28.87
N PRO A 53 -19.02 -8.79 28.42
CA PRO A 53 -17.90 -9.69 28.62
C PRO A 53 -16.61 -8.94 28.25
N PRO A 54 -15.52 -9.05 29.05
CA PRO A 54 -14.26 -8.45 28.66
C PRO A 54 -13.97 -8.93 27.24
N SER A 55 -13.78 -7.98 26.32
CA SER A 55 -13.46 -8.30 24.94
C SER A 55 -12.32 -9.30 24.96
N LEU A 56 -12.49 -10.47 24.34
CA LEU A 56 -11.45 -11.51 24.25
C LEU A 56 -10.25 -11.08 23.38
N LEU A 57 -10.21 -9.81 23.00
CA LEU A 57 -9.14 -9.18 22.26
C LEU A 57 -8.07 -8.72 23.26
N SER A 58 -6.86 -9.20 23.06
CA SER A 58 -5.66 -8.70 23.74
C SER A 58 -4.88 -7.79 22.81
N ALA A 59 -4.10 -6.89 23.42
CA ALA A 59 -3.02 -6.19 22.74
C ALA A 59 -1.99 -7.20 22.25
N GLU A 60 -1.88 -7.34 20.94
CA GLU A 60 -0.86 -8.15 20.29
C GLU A 60 -0.03 -7.28 19.34
N SER A 61 1.28 -7.53 19.29
CA SER A 61 2.19 -6.81 18.39
C SER A 61 2.48 -7.65 17.16
N ILE A 62 2.27 -7.07 15.98
CA ILE A 62 2.60 -7.68 14.70
C ILE A 62 3.68 -6.88 13.99
N SER A 63 4.54 -7.58 13.24
CA SER A 63 5.47 -6.93 12.30
C SER A 63 4.82 -6.94 10.92
N VAL A 64 4.62 -5.74 10.36
CA VAL A 64 4.03 -5.56 9.02
C VAL A 64 4.91 -4.64 8.19
N LEU A 65 4.88 -4.83 6.88
CA LEU A 65 5.52 -3.90 5.97
C LEU A 65 4.57 -2.71 5.73
N LYS A 66 4.97 -1.52 6.18
CA LYS A 66 4.20 -0.28 5.96
C LYS A 66 4.69 0.41 4.69
N VAL A 67 3.75 0.85 3.87
CA VAL A 67 3.98 1.82 2.78
C VAL A 67 3.83 3.23 3.36
N PHE A 68 4.89 4.02 3.29
CA PHE A 68 4.93 5.40 3.80
C PHE A 68 4.47 6.40 2.75
N ASP A 69 4.90 6.20 1.51
CA ASP A 69 4.46 6.97 0.35
C ASP A 69 4.60 6.09 -0.90
N TRP A 70 3.80 6.39 -1.91
CA TRP A 70 3.83 5.67 -3.18
C TRP A 70 3.35 6.58 -4.32
N VAL A 71 3.90 6.38 -5.50
CA VAL A 71 3.46 7.09 -6.70
C VAL A 71 3.60 6.21 -7.93
N ILE A 72 2.61 6.32 -8.81
CA ILE A 72 2.69 5.80 -10.17
C ILE A 72 2.92 6.97 -11.10
N VAL A 73 4.00 6.90 -11.87
CA VAL A 73 4.35 7.91 -12.88
C VAL A 73 4.40 7.26 -14.25
N SER A 74 3.82 7.94 -15.23
CA SER A 74 4.09 7.66 -16.63
C SER A 74 5.20 8.56 -17.15
N ASP A 75 6.00 8.04 -18.08
CA ASP A 75 6.99 8.80 -18.81
C ASP A 75 6.85 8.55 -20.29
N ASN A 76 6.77 9.64 -21.05
CA ASN A 76 6.70 9.60 -22.50
C ASN A 76 8.05 10.04 -23.06
N ILE A 77 8.73 9.12 -23.73
CA ILE A 77 10.14 9.23 -24.10
C ILE A 77 10.20 9.27 -25.61
N GLU A 78 10.77 10.34 -26.16
CA GLU A 78 11.01 10.47 -27.59
C GLU A 78 12.50 10.31 -27.86
N GLU A 79 12.86 9.22 -28.54
CA GLU A 79 14.24 8.87 -28.79
C GLU A 79 14.52 8.76 -30.29
N LYS A 80 15.67 9.25 -30.72
CA LYS A 80 16.17 9.09 -32.09
C LYS A 80 17.12 7.91 -32.14
N ILE A 81 16.68 6.85 -32.79
CA ILE A 81 17.42 5.59 -32.87
C ILE A 81 18.18 5.57 -34.19
N LEU A 82 19.49 5.26 -34.11
CA LEU A 82 20.33 5.09 -35.29
C LEU A 82 19.97 3.79 -36.01
N ILE A 83 19.81 3.88 -37.33
CA ILE A 83 19.65 2.70 -38.19
C ILE A 83 21.03 2.04 -38.36
N PRO A 84 21.15 0.72 -38.10
CA PRO A 84 22.37 -0.05 -38.35
C PRO A 84 22.88 0.11 -39.78
N GLU A 85 24.21 0.13 -39.96
CA GLU A 85 24.83 0.42 -41.27
C GLU A 85 24.38 -0.54 -42.38
N GLU A 86 24.21 -1.81 -42.03
CA GLU A 86 23.70 -2.88 -42.90
C GLU A 86 22.30 -2.61 -43.47
N CYS A 87 21.48 -1.81 -42.78
CA CYS A 87 20.12 -1.49 -43.22
C CYS A 87 20.00 -0.16 -43.95
N ARG A 88 21.01 0.73 -43.85
CA ARG A 88 20.92 2.11 -44.37
C ARG A 88 20.70 2.16 -45.88
N SER A 89 21.40 1.34 -46.65
CA SER A 89 21.26 1.30 -48.12
C SER A 89 19.88 0.82 -48.55
N ILE A 90 19.35 -0.21 -47.89
CA ILE A 90 18.01 -0.76 -48.14
C ILE A 90 16.93 0.30 -47.84
N VAL A 91 17.06 0.97 -46.69
CA VAL A 91 16.16 2.04 -46.26
C VAL A 91 16.22 3.23 -47.21
N GLN A 92 17.42 3.65 -47.64
CA GLN A 92 17.60 4.76 -48.56
C GLN A 92 16.88 4.51 -49.89
N VAL A 93 17.00 3.29 -50.45
CA VAL A 93 16.29 2.92 -51.68
C VAL A 93 14.77 2.92 -51.46
N ALA A 94 14.28 2.41 -50.33
CA ALA A 94 12.85 2.41 -50.03
C ALA A 94 12.29 3.84 -49.85
N LEU A 95 13.04 4.74 -49.21
CA LEU A 95 12.66 6.14 -49.03
C LEU A 95 12.50 6.89 -50.37
N LEU A 96 13.34 6.57 -51.37
CA LEU A 96 13.23 7.15 -52.71
C LEU A 96 12.05 6.60 -53.53
N ASN A 97 11.55 5.40 -53.20
CA ASN A 97 10.58 4.66 -54.00
C ASN A 97 9.17 4.57 -53.40
N GLY A 98 8.89 5.24 -52.28
CA GLY A 98 7.55 5.21 -51.68
C GLY A 98 7.51 5.39 -50.16
N GLY A 99 8.66 5.32 -49.48
CA GLY A 99 8.78 5.56 -48.06
C GLY A 99 8.89 4.28 -47.23
N VAL A 100 9.07 4.46 -45.91
CA VAL A 100 9.31 3.38 -44.95
C VAL A 100 8.32 3.52 -43.79
N GLU A 101 7.67 2.43 -43.44
CA GLU A 101 6.89 2.29 -42.21
C GLU A 101 7.79 1.71 -41.12
N VAL A 102 7.75 2.29 -39.93
CA VAL A 102 8.44 1.73 -38.76
C VAL A 102 7.41 1.02 -37.90
N LYS A 103 7.73 -0.20 -37.46
CA LYS A 103 7.04 -0.92 -36.39
C LYS A 103 8.03 -1.18 -35.27
N CYS A 104 7.53 -1.13 -34.04
CA CYS A 104 8.33 -1.45 -32.87
C CYS A 104 7.52 -2.40 -31.98
N LYS A 105 8.23 -3.26 -31.26
CA LYS A 105 7.69 -4.12 -30.22
C LYS A 105 8.57 -4.03 -28.99
N THR A 106 7.95 -4.13 -27.84
CA THR A 106 8.64 -4.23 -26.55
C THR A 106 8.60 -5.69 -26.11
N GLU A 107 9.71 -6.19 -25.61
CA GLU A 107 9.72 -7.48 -24.92
C GLU A 107 9.60 -7.29 -23.41
N GLU A 108 9.01 -8.27 -22.73
CA GLU A 108 9.04 -8.32 -21.27
C GLU A 108 10.47 -8.60 -20.82
N SER A 109 11.13 -7.60 -20.21
CA SER A 109 12.49 -7.77 -19.73
C SER A 109 12.49 -8.64 -18.47
N PRO A 110 13.31 -9.70 -18.39
CA PRO A 110 13.47 -10.49 -17.18
C PRO A 110 14.30 -9.70 -16.16
N GLY A 111 13.61 -8.94 -15.32
CA GLY A 111 14.19 -8.08 -14.28
C GLY A 111 13.63 -6.67 -14.40
N ASN A 112 13.21 -6.08 -13.27
CA ASN A 112 12.68 -4.72 -13.22
C ASN A 112 13.63 -3.81 -14.01
N GLY A 113 13.18 -3.32 -15.18
CA GLY A 113 13.96 -2.48 -16.09
C GLY A 113 14.25 -1.08 -15.51
N LEU A 114 14.38 -0.97 -14.19
CA LEU A 114 14.59 0.22 -13.41
C LEU A 114 15.79 0.03 -12.48
N THR A 115 16.60 1.07 -12.39
CA THR A 115 17.72 1.18 -11.46
C THR A 115 17.54 2.45 -10.65
N LEU A 116 17.48 2.32 -9.33
CA LEU A 116 17.54 3.47 -8.42
C LEU A 116 18.93 4.10 -8.51
N LEU A 117 18.99 5.42 -8.72
CA LEU A 117 20.24 6.17 -8.86
C LEU A 117 20.56 7.00 -7.62
N ASP A 118 19.57 7.72 -7.08
CA ASP A 118 19.73 8.58 -5.91
C ASP A 118 18.40 8.69 -5.14
N ALA A 119 18.48 8.94 -3.84
CA ALA A 119 17.34 9.17 -2.97
C ALA A 119 17.72 10.17 -1.88
N ARG A 120 16.88 11.18 -1.69
CA ARG A 120 17.07 12.23 -0.67
C ARG A 120 15.87 12.28 0.25
N ASN A 121 16.15 12.23 1.55
CA ASN A 121 15.13 12.39 2.58
C ASN A 121 14.47 13.76 2.50
N GLY A 122 13.20 13.82 2.91
CA GLY A 122 12.44 15.06 2.96
C GLY A 122 10.93 14.86 2.87
N MET A 123 10.21 15.96 3.09
CA MET A 123 8.76 16.07 2.90
C MET A 123 8.46 17.36 2.10
N PRO A 124 8.56 17.33 0.75
CA PRO A 124 8.94 16.17 -0.07
C PRO A 124 10.47 15.96 -0.13
N GLY A 125 10.87 14.69 -0.24
CA GLY A 125 12.20 14.27 -0.66
C GLY A 125 12.24 14.07 -2.17
N THR A 126 13.31 13.45 -2.67
CA THR A 126 13.44 13.17 -4.11
C THR A 126 13.98 11.77 -4.36
N VAL A 127 13.46 11.09 -5.38
CA VAL A 127 13.97 9.81 -5.86
C VAL A 127 14.31 9.93 -7.33
N LYS A 128 15.54 9.56 -7.68
CA LYS A 128 16.06 9.53 -9.04
C LYS A 128 16.26 8.10 -9.48
N PHE A 129 15.72 7.74 -10.62
CA PHE A 129 15.86 6.41 -11.19
C PHE A 129 16.13 6.47 -12.69
N ARG A 130 16.70 5.39 -13.21
CA ARG A 130 16.93 5.16 -14.64
C ARG A 130 16.12 3.95 -15.07
N GLY A 131 15.35 4.08 -16.15
CA GLY A 131 14.70 2.96 -16.80
C GLY A 131 15.35 2.58 -18.13
N ILE A 132 15.17 1.32 -18.50
CA ILE A 132 15.68 0.68 -19.71
C ILE A 132 14.53 -0.06 -20.37
N ILE A 133 14.28 0.24 -21.64
CA ILE A 133 13.24 -0.40 -22.44
C ILE A 133 13.89 -1.03 -23.67
N PRO A 134 14.01 -2.38 -23.73
CA PRO A 134 14.44 -3.06 -24.94
C PRO A 134 13.33 -3.01 -25.98
N LEU A 135 13.70 -2.71 -27.23
CA LEU A 135 12.81 -2.59 -28.37
C LEU A 135 13.29 -3.49 -29.50
N GLN A 136 12.38 -4.23 -30.11
CA GLN A 136 12.57 -4.84 -31.41
C GLN A 136 11.96 -3.94 -32.48
N ILE A 137 12.79 -3.47 -33.40
CA ILE A 137 12.38 -2.56 -34.47
C ILE A 137 12.29 -3.35 -35.78
N GLN A 138 11.21 -3.09 -36.52
CA GLN A 138 10.97 -3.63 -37.85
C GLN A 138 10.71 -2.49 -38.81
N LEU A 139 11.51 -2.40 -39.87
CA LEU A 139 11.33 -1.46 -40.95
C LEU A 139 10.62 -2.18 -42.09
N LEU A 140 9.48 -1.64 -42.52
CA LEU A 140 8.66 -2.19 -43.60
C LEU A 140 8.58 -1.18 -44.73
N ARG A 141 8.39 -1.67 -45.96
CA ARG A 141 8.06 -0.79 -47.09
C ARG A 141 6.61 -0.32 -46.99
N MET A 142 6.32 0.93 -47.35
CA MET A 142 4.95 1.47 -47.20
C MET A 142 3.94 0.95 -48.23
N ASP A 143 4.38 0.45 -49.39
CA ASP A 143 3.52 0.02 -50.49
C ASP A 143 2.96 -1.41 -50.30
N ASP A 144 3.82 -2.36 -49.96
CA ASP A 144 3.50 -3.79 -49.86
C ASP A 144 3.67 -4.36 -48.44
N HIS A 145 4.09 -3.52 -47.48
CA HIS A 145 4.40 -3.89 -46.09
C HIS A 145 5.42 -5.04 -45.98
N SER A 146 6.25 -5.26 -47.00
CA SER A 146 7.36 -6.21 -46.95
C SER A 146 8.44 -5.75 -45.99
N GLU A 147 9.06 -6.70 -45.30
CA GLU A 147 10.14 -6.41 -44.36
C GLU A 147 11.41 -5.97 -45.11
N LEU A 148 11.93 -4.80 -44.74
CA LEU A 148 13.18 -4.26 -45.26
C LEU A 148 14.36 -4.65 -44.37
N CYS A 149 14.18 -4.55 -43.06
CA CYS A 149 15.19 -4.83 -42.05
C CYS A 149 14.56 -4.89 -40.66
N SER A 150 15.15 -5.68 -39.75
CA SER A 150 14.83 -5.66 -38.33
C SER A 150 16.09 -5.63 -37.47
N PHE A 151 16.00 -4.96 -36.32
CA PHE A 151 17.12 -4.81 -35.40
C PHE A 151 16.65 -4.48 -33.98
N GLU A 152 17.49 -4.78 -33.01
CA GLU A 152 17.28 -4.44 -31.60
C GLU A 152 17.77 -3.03 -31.29
N ALA A 153 17.02 -2.33 -30.44
CA ALA A 153 17.39 -1.03 -29.90
C ALA A 153 17.03 -0.95 -28.41
N THR A 154 17.57 0.05 -27.71
CA THR A 154 17.27 0.25 -26.30
C THR A 154 17.03 1.72 -26.04
N VAL A 155 15.91 2.02 -25.39
CA VAL A 155 15.59 3.37 -24.92
C VAL A 155 15.92 3.48 -23.44
N TYR A 156 16.62 4.55 -23.08
CA TYR A 156 16.97 4.88 -21.71
C TYR A 156 16.24 6.14 -21.28
N PHE A 157 15.75 6.17 -20.05
CA PHE A 157 15.17 7.38 -19.48
C PHE A 157 15.63 7.55 -18.04
N VAL A 158 15.79 8.80 -17.62
CA VAL A 158 16.18 9.16 -16.26
C VAL A 158 15.18 10.17 -15.74
N LYS A 159 14.56 9.86 -14.61
CA LYS A 159 13.54 10.71 -14.01
C LYS A 159 13.85 10.96 -12.55
N THR A 160 13.53 12.17 -12.10
CA THR A 160 13.51 12.52 -10.69
C THR A 160 12.07 12.86 -10.33
N ILE A 161 11.58 12.21 -9.27
CA ILE A 161 10.24 12.41 -8.74
C ILE A 161 10.33 12.90 -7.29
N ALA A 162 9.32 13.66 -6.88
CA ALA A 162 9.17 14.09 -5.50
C ALA A 162 8.28 13.08 -4.77
N LEU A 163 8.73 12.61 -3.60
CA LEU A 163 7.96 11.74 -2.71
C LEU A 163 8.48 11.88 -1.28
N CYS A 164 7.65 11.53 -0.31
CA CYS A 164 8.00 11.61 1.10
C CYS A 164 8.95 10.46 1.47
N LEU A 165 10.18 10.82 1.85
CA LEU A 165 11.15 9.88 2.39
C LEU A 165 11.53 10.36 3.80
N PRO A 166 10.80 9.89 4.84
CA PRO A 166 11.03 10.28 6.23
C PRO A 166 12.47 10.06 6.70
N GLU A 167 12.87 10.80 7.74
CA GLU A 167 14.15 10.54 8.41
C GLU A 167 14.23 9.10 8.95
N GLY A 168 15.40 8.49 8.85
CA GLY A 168 15.63 7.09 9.23
C GLY A 168 15.40 6.07 8.12
N LEU A 169 14.73 6.44 7.01
CA LEU A 169 14.62 5.60 5.82
C LEU A 169 15.69 5.99 4.78
N ASN A 170 16.07 5.05 3.92
CA ASN A 170 17.08 5.28 2.89
C ASN A 170 16.73 4.54 1.58
N SER A 171 17.68 4.47 0.64
CA SER A 171 17.50 3.82 -0.67
C SER A 171 17.07 2.35 -0.59
N SER A 172 17.42 1.60 0.46
CA SER A 172 16.97 0.21 0.65
C SER A 172 15.48 0.10 0.94
N ASN A 173 14.84 1.20 1.35
CA ASN A 173 13.40 1.26 1.61
C ASN A 173 12.60 1.62 0.35
N ILE A 174 13.25 1.86 -0.78
CA ILE A 174 12.57 2.25 -2.01
C ILE A 174 12.45 1.03 -2.91
N ARG A 175 11.21 0.67 -3.26
CA ARG A 175 10.92 -0.31 -4.30
C ARG A 175 10.58 0.41 -5.59
N CYS A 176 11.25 0.02 -6.67
CA CYS A 176 11.00 0.55 -8.01
C CYS A 176 10.54 -0.60 -8.91
N SER A 177 9.37 -0.44 -9.52
CA SER A 177 8.75 -1.46 -10.37
C SER A 177 8.34 -0.85 -11.71
N LEU A 178 8.82 -1.45 -12.81
CA LEU A 178 8.35 -1.10 -14.15
C LEU A 178 7.07 -1.89 -14.36
N LEU A 179 5.92 -1.22 -14.27
CA LEU A 179 4.62 -1.87 -14.36
C LEU A 179 4.28 -2.26 -15.79
N ASN A 180 4.57 -1.37 -16.73
CA ASN A 180 4.23 -1.56 -18.12
C ASN A 180 5.09 -0.66 -19.01
N HIS A 181 5.32 -1.09 -20.24
CA HIS A 181 6.00 -0.29 -21.25
C HIS A 181 5.48 -0.66 -22.64
N HIS A 182 5.25 0.36 -23.46
CA HIS A 182 4.82 0.20 -24.85
C HIS A 182 5.57 1.18 -25.71
N CYS A 183 5.89 0.77 -26.92
CA CYS A 183 6.40 1.68 -27.92
C CYS A 183 5.28 2.04 -28.91
N ARG A 184 5.35 3.26 -29.41
CA ARG A 184 4.51 3.80 -30.47
C ARG A 184 5.42 4.29 -31.58
N THR A 185 5.02 3.94 -32.79
CA THR A 185 5.69 4.41 -33.99
C THR A 185 5.30 5.87 -34.13
N HIS A 186 6.24 6.76 -33.84
CA HIS A 186 5.98 8.18 -33.96
C HIS A 186 5.84 8.49 -35.45
N THR A 187 4.84 9.29 -35.83
CA THR A 187 4.63 9.81 -37.20
C THR A 187 5.68 10.87 -37.57
N GLY A 188 6.90 10.71 -37.06
CA GLY A 188 7.99 11.66 -37.16
C GLY A 188 8.81 11.46 -38.41
N ILE A 189 9.85 12.27 -38.53
CA ILE A 189 10.76 12.25 -39.67
C ILE A 189 11.58 10.96 -39.62
N ILE A 190 11.45 10.14 -40.66
CA ILE A 190 12.33 9.01 -40.94
C ILE A 190 13.39 9.48 -41.93
N THR A 191 14.64 9.16 -41.65
CA THR A 191 15.77 9.39 -42.57
C THR A 191 16.44 8.05 -42.89
N ASP A 192 17.39 8.06 -43.82
CA ASP A 192 18.25 6.92 -44.13
C ASP A 192 19.16 6.51 -42.96
N ARG A 193 19.27 7.33 -41.91
CA ARG A 193 20.18 7.12 -40.78
C ARG A 193 19.49 7.00 -39.42
N GLN A 194 18.32 7.59 -39.27
CA GLN A 194 17.65 7.73 -37.98
C GLN A 194 16.15 7.58 -38.11
N ILE A 195 15.56 6.96 -37.09
CA ILE A 195 14.12 6.88 -36.87
C ILE A 195 13.77 7.51 -35.53
N SER A 196 12.59 8.11 -35.44
CA SER A 196 12.05 8.62 -34.17
C SER A 196 11.08 7.59 -33.61
N ILE A 197 11.29 7.16 -32.38
CA ILE A 197 10.38 6.27 -31.65
C ILE A 197 9.88 6.97 -30.39
N GLN A 198 8.61 6.76 -30.10
CA GLN A 198 8.01 7.19 -28.85
C GLN A 198 7.83 5.95 -27.96
N ALA A 199 8.36 5.96 -26.75
CA ALA A 199 8.16 4.91 -25.76
C ALA A 199 7.41 5.47 -24.55
N LEU A 200 6.42 4.74 -24.07
CA LEU A 200 5.70 5.03 -22.85
C LEU A 200 6.11 4.03 -21.78
N ALA A 201 6.56 4.51 -20.62
CA ALA A 201 6.88 3.70 -19.45
C ALA A 201 5.95 4.06 -18.30
N CYS A 202 5.39 3.05 -17.63
CA CYS A 202 4.64 3.20 -16.39
C CYS A 202 5.46 2.64 -15.24
N VAL A 203 5.80 3.48 -14.28
CA VAL A 203 6.70 3.16 -13.17
C VAL A 203 5.97 3.39 -11.86
N GLU A 204 6.09 2.41 -10.96
CA GLU A 204 5.65 2.51 -9.58
C GLU A 204 6.86 2.62 -8.65
N ILE A 205 6.81 3.58 -7.74
CA ILE A 205 7.82 3.80 -6.72
C ILE A 205 7.13 3.79 -5.36
N GLU A 206 7.58 2.90 -4.47
CA GLU A 206 7.04 2.76 -3.11
C GLU A 206 8.14 2.98 -2.07
N VAL A 207 7.83 3.70 -0.99
CA VAL A 207 8.67 3.78 0.22
C VAL A 207 8.11 2.84 1.26
N VAL A 208 8.85 1.77 1.55
CA VAL A 208 8.41 0.69 2.44
C VAL A 208 9.42 0.41 3.55
N ALA A 209 8.92 0.23 4.76
CA ALA A 209 9.73 -0.24 5.87
C ALA A 209 8.91 -1.14 6.82
N PRO A 210 9.54 -2.13 7.46
CA PRO A 210 8.88 -2.92 8.49
C PRO A 210 8.56 -2.03 9.69
N VAL A 211 7.34 -2.16 10.21
CA VAL A 211 6.89 -1.48 11.43
C VAL A 211 6.23 -2.49 12.36
N ILE A 212 6.31 -2.21 13.65
CA ILE A 212 5.56 -2.95 14.66
C ILE A 212 4.24 -2.22 14.88
N MET A 213 3.13 -2.93 14.72
CA MET A 213 1.78 -2.41 14.95
C MET A 213 1.12 -3.19 16.08
N GLU A 214 0.50 -2.47 17.00
CA GLU A 214 -0.36 -3.05 18.03
C GLU A 214 -1.77 -3.22 17.47
N VAL A 215 -2.31 -4.43 17.59
CA VAL A 215 -3.64 -4.78 17.11
C VAL A 215 -4.41 -5.51 18.20
N MET A 216 -5.72 -5.27 18.25
CA MET A 216 -6.64 -5.95 19.15
C MET A 216 -7.05 -7.27 18.52
N GLY A 217 -6.51 -8.39 19.02
CA GLY A 217 -6.69 -9.68 18.38
C GLY A 217 -6.46 -10.86 19.32
N LYS A 218 -6.69 -12.06 18.77
CA LYS A 218 -6.25 -13.33 19.35
C LYS A 218 -5.62 -14.16 18.25
N PHE A 219 -4.29 -14.21 18.17
CA PHE A 219 -3.60 -14.91 17.09
C PHE A 219 -3.51 -16.42 17.32
N CYS A 220 -3.48 -17.17 16.22
CA CYS A 220 -3.23 -18.60 16.25
C CYS A 220 -1.77 -18.87 16.66
N PHE A 221 -1.56 -19.94 17.43
CA PHE A 221 -0.21 -20.42 17.71
C PHE A 221 0.47 -20.94 16.44
N PRO A 222 1.82 -20.90 16.34
CA PRO A 222 2.56 -21.52 15.26
C PRO A 222 2.10 -22.97 15.07
N ARG A 223 1.91 -23.40 13.82
CA ARG A 223 1.62 -24.81 13.55
C ARG A 223 2.79 -25.64 14.06
N GLU A 224 2.51 -26.67 14.87
CA GLU A 224 3.54 -27.61 15.27
C GLU A 224 4.19 -28.21 14.02
N SER A 225 5.52 -28.13 13.93
CA SER A 225 6.27 -28.76 12.86
C SER A 225 6.06 -30.28 12.97
N GLY A 226 5.22 -30.86 12.11
CA GLY A 226 4.91 -32.29 12.09
C GLY A 226 6.07 -33.20 11.63
N ILE A 227 7.31 -32.87 11.98
CA ILE A 227 8.49 -33.69 11.69
C ILE A 227 8.82 -34.46 12.97
N ALA A 228 8.33 -35.70 13.06
CA ALA A 228 8.80 -36.61 14.09
C ALA A 228 10.30 -36.90 13.85
N PRO A 229 11.16 -36.85 14.88
CA PRO A 229 12.55 -37.23 14.73
C PRO A 229 12.63 -38.70 14.29
N ILE A 230 13.39 -38.97 13.23
CA ILE A 230 13.67 -40.32 12.74
C ILE A 230 14.44 -41.03 13.86
N GLN A 231 13.77 -41.94 14.58
CA GLN A 231 14.42 -42.81 15.56
C GLN A 231 15.37 -43.74 14.81
N ASN A 232 16.66 -43.43 14.89
CA ASN A 232 17.72 -44.21 14.27
C ASN A 232 17.98 -45.44 15.15
N ASN A 233 17.15 -46.47 15.04
CA ASN A 233 17.39 -47.75 15.69
C ASN A 233 18.51 -48.49 14.95
N ARG A 234 19.76 -48.26 15.36
CA ARG A 234 20.83 -49.25 15.19
C ARG A 234 20.88 -50.12 16.45
N GLY A 235 20.34 -51.32 16.33
CA GLY A 235 20.59 -52.48 17.19
C GLY A 235 20.92 -53.66 16.28
#